data_AF-A0A956X1U8-F1
#
_entry.id   AF-A0A956X1U8-F1
#
_cell.length_a   1.000
_cell.length_b   1.000
_cell.length_c   1.000
_cell.angle_alpha   90.00
_cell.angle_beta   90.00
_cell.angle_gamma   90.00
#
_symmetry.space_group_name_H-M   'P 1'
#
loop_
_entity.id
_entity.type
_entity.pdbx_description
1 polymer ?
#
loop_
_entity_poly.entity_id
_entity_poly.type
_entity_poly.pdbx_seq_one_letter_code
_entity_poly.pdbx_strand_id
1 'polypeptide(L)'
;DFDGDQMAVHVPLSEMAVTEARNLMLSTRNLLKPASGEPIVGPSKDMVLGVYYMTTVQKGAKGEGKTFSGFDEVLMAYHLGFLDIRAPIKTRFTSPLDTVLLDTVELSDRVRNALTAAGIVTVGQVLDRLAQLSDRKFIEEVTDFGAKGLEELKIQMRLHGYSAAHWPENRLIETTAGRVLFNLGLPPNLHFVNEVMDKKAVNVLVGECYKLIGSEATAVTVDVIKEMGFRYATQSGFTIAVSDIQVPEVKTQILDNTTREVDQAERQYRRGLITEEEQYNRVVELWTRATDDITQAVQTQLDPLEGIGAMATSGATKGGVTPIRQLAGMRGLMADPSGRIIALPIRSNFREGLTALEYFLSTHGARKGLADTALRTADAGYLTRRLVDVAQDVIITENDCGTNAGIWVDDEGSRGMNEKLTERLVGRVAGAAVIDPQTGEVIVERNQMMEEDECDLITQAGVKRVYVRSPLTCETRVGLCKACYGRDLGRGRLVEQGEAVGIIAAQSIGEPG
;
A
#
# COMPACT_ATOMS: atom_id res chain seq x y z
N ASP A 1 12.30 -17.67 -3.50
CA ASP A 1 13.19 -16.82 -4.32
C ASP A 1 13.51 -17.59 -5.60
N PHE A 2 14.55 -17.21 -6.34
CA PHE A 2 15.11 -18.02 -7.43
C PHE A 2 16.55 -18.49 -7.12
N ASP A 3 16.88 -18.70 -5.84
CA ASP A 3 18.20 -19.09 -5.35
C ASP A 3 18.36 -20.62 -5.13
N GLY A 4 17.36 -21.42 -5.55
CA GLY A 4 17.39 -22.88 -5.45
C GLY A 4 16.07 -23.52 -5.01
N ASP A 5 15.04 -22.72 -4.73
CA ASP A 5 13.72 -23.19 -4.34
C ASP A 5 13.10 -24.16 -5.36
N GLN A 6 12.37 -25.14 -4.84
CA GLN A 6 11.69 -26.17 -5.60
C GLN A 6 10.17 -26.04 -5.45
N MET A 7 9.43 -26.33 -6.53
CA MET A 7 7.97 -26.37 -6.51
C MET A 7 7.47 -27.75 -6.89
N ALA A 8 6.54 -28.30 -6.09
CA ALA A 8 5.83 -29.51 -6.44
C ALA A 8 4.66 -29.19 -7.38
N VAL A 9 4.46 -30.05 -8.40
CA VAL A 9 3.37 -29.90 -9.37
C VAL A 9 2.44 -31.09 -9.24
N HIS A 10 1.15 -30.80 -9.08
CA HIS A 10 0.08 -31.80 -8.99
C HIS A 10 -0.90 -31.61 -10.16
N VAL A 11 -1.41 -32.72 -10.71
CA VAL A 11 -2.34 -32.69 -11.85
C VAL A 11 -3.73 -33.12 -11.37
N PRO A 12 -4.75 -32.24 -11.44
CA PRO A 12 -6.13 -32.63 -11.13
C PRO A 12 -6.65 -33.60 -12.18
N LEU A 13 -7.20 -34.75 -11.74
CA LEU A 13 -7.60 -35.83 -12.63
C LEU A 13 -9.11 -35.86 -12.92
N SER A 14 -9.94 -35.50 -11.95
CA SER A 14 -11.40 -35.50 -12.12
C SER A 14 -11.89 -34.18 -12.70
N GLU A 15 -13.00 -34.23 -13.44
CA GLU A 15 -13.65 -33.02 -13.98
C GLU A 15 -14.02 -32.03 -12.86
N MET A 16 -14.47 -32.54 -11.71
CA MET A 16 -14.75 -31.72 -10.53
C MET A 16 -13.50 -31.01 -10.00
N ALA A 17 -12.37 -31.73 -9.87
CA ALA A 17 -11.10 -31.13 -9.41
C ALA A 17 -10.54 -30.12 -10.41
N VAL A 18 -10.68 -30.37 -11.72
CA VAL A 18 -10.31 -29.41 -12.76
C VAL A 18 -11.17 -28.15 -12.67
N THR A 19 -12.48 -28.32 -12.47
CA THR A 19 -13.43 -27.21 -12.32
C THR A 19 -13.12 -26.40 -11.06
N GLU A 20 -12.83 -27.06 -9.94
CA GLU A 20 -12.41 -26.42 -8.68
C GLU A 20 -11.11 -25.64 -8.84
N ALA A 21 -10.07 -26.26 -9.43
CA ALA A 21 -8.79 -25.61 -9.67
C ALA A 21 -8.95 -24.36 -10.56
N ARG A 22 -9.77 -24.44 -11.61
CA ARG A 22 -10.07 -23.30 -12.48
C ARG A 22 -10.89 -22.23 -11.76
N ASN A 23 -11.91 -22.62 -11.00
CA ASN A 23 -12.87 -21.69 -10.43
C ASN A 23 -12.41 -21.03 -9.13
N LEU A 24 -11.55 -21.69 -8.34
CA LEU A 24 -11.15 -21.22 -7.01
C LEU A 24 -9.64 -21.00 -6.88
N MET A 25 -8.81 -21.85 -7.49
CA MET A 25 -7.36 -21.88 -7.21
C MET A 25 -6.49 -21.10 -8.21
N LEU A 26 -7.06 -20.57 -9.31
CA LEU A 26 -6.29 -19.78 -10.27
C LEU A 26 -5.66 -18.53 -9.62
N SER A 27 -4.43 -18.22 -10.01
CA SER A 27 -3.70 -17.05 -9.51
C SER A 27 -4.44 -15.74 -9.78
N THR A 28 -5.12 -15.63 -10.93
CA THR A 28 -5.91 -14.45 -11.32
C THR A 28 -7.10 -14.17 -10.41
N ARG A 29 -7.53 -15.16 -9.61
CA ARG A 29 -8.61 -15.00 -8.62
C ARG A 29 -8.10 -14.68 -7.22
N ASN A 30 -6.85 -15.02 -6.93
CA ASN A 30 -6.24 -14.90 -5.61
C ASN A 30 -5.28 -13.71 -5.58
N LEU A 31 -5.82 -12.51 -5.80
CA LEU A 31 -5.03 -11.27 -5.89
C LEU A 31 -4.95 -10.49 -4.57
N LEU A 32 -5.86 -10.76 -3.62
CA LEU A 32 -5.91 -10.10 -2.32
C LEU A 32 -5.49 -11.04 -1.19
N LYS A 33 -4.97 -10.48 -0.10
CA LYS A 33 -4.68 -11.21 1.14
C LYS A 33 -5.99 -11.57 1.85
N PRO A 34 -6.23 -12.85 2.18
CA PRO A 34 -7.36 -13.22 3.04
C PRO A 34 -7.31 -12.60 4.44
N ALA A 35 -6.12 -12.20 4.91
CA ALA A 35 -5.93 -11.60 6.23
C ALA A 35 -6.36 -10.11 6.31
N SER A 36 -6.14 -9.33 5.24
CA SER A 36 -6.28 -7.87 5.26
C SER A 36 -7.05 -7.28 4.07
N GLY A 37 -7.28 -8.05 3.01
CA GLY A 37 -7.86 -7.56 1.76
C GLY A 37 -6.91 -6.71 0.92
N GLU A 38 -5.66 -6.54 1.34
CA GLU A 38 -4.65 -5.82 0.56
C GLU A 38 -4.19 -6.65 -0.65
N PRO A 39 -3.84 -6.02 -1.78
CA PRO A 39 -3.27 -6.72 -2.93
C PRO A 39 -1.96 -7.45 -2.60
N ILE A 40 -1.89 -8.74 -2.93
CA ILE A 40 -0.66 -9.57 -2.86
C ILE A 40 0.22 -9.35 -4.09
N VAL A 41 -0.40 -9.17 -5.25
CA VAL A 41 0.27 -9.18 -6.56
C VAL A 41 0.94 -7.85 -6.93
N GLY A 42 1.14 -6.98 -5.95
CA GLY A 42 1.86 -5.73 -6.13
C GLY A 42 3.25 -5.94 -6.73
N PRO A 43 3.66 -5.17 -7.75
CA PRO A 43 5.02 -5.18 -8.29
C PRO A 43 6.06 -5.04 -7.18
N SER A 44 7.20 -5.69 -7.35
CA SER A 44 8.28 -5.69 -6.35
C SER A 44 9.65 -5.51 -6.99
N LYS A 45 10.61 -5.04 -6.18
CA LYS A 45 12.03 -4.88 -6.56
C LYS A 45 12.16 -4.08 -7.88
N ASP A 46 12.78 -4.68 -8.89
CA ASP A 46 13.15 -4.06 -10.15
C ASP A 46 11.93 -3.52 -10.92
N MET A 47 10.77 -4.18 -10.80
CA MET A 47 9.53 -3.70 -11.42
C MET A 47 9.15 -2.33 -10.87
N VAL A 48 9.20 -2.17 -9.54
CA VAL A 48 8.92 -0.90 -8.87
C VAL A 48 9.98 0.13 -9.23
N LEU A 49 11.26 -0.26 -9.29
CA LEU A 49 12.34 0.65 -9.62
C LEU A 49 12.18 1.26 -11.03
N GLY A 50 11.76 0.47 -12.02
CA GLY A 50 11.50 0.97 -13.37
C GLY A 50 10.28 1.88 -13.47
N VAL A 51 9.20 1.54 -12.76
CA VAL A 51 8.00 2.38 -12.66
C VAL A 51 8.30 3.69 -11.93
N TYR A 52 9.10 3.64 -10.87
CA TYR A 52 9.59 4.82 -10.17
C TYR A 52 10.45 5.68 -11.11
N TYR A 53 11.41 5.08 -11.82
CA TYR A 53 12.25 5.79 -12.77
C TYR A 53 11.43 6.54 -13.83
N MET A 54 10.47 5.89 -14.48
CA MET A 54 9.67 6.55 -15.53
C MET A 54 8.73 7.65 -14.98
N THR A 55 8.31 7.57 -13.71
CA THR A 55 7.35 8.54 -13.14
C THR A 55 8.01 9.69 -12.36
N THR A 56 9.32 9.59 -12.08
CA THR A 56 10.11 10.68 -11.51
C THR A 56 10.29 11.85 -12.47
N VAL A 57 10.45 13.05 -11.91
CA VAL A 57 10.67 14.29 -12.67
C VAL A 57 12.13 14.71 -12.52
N GLN A 58 12.80 14.97 -13.64
CA GLN A 58 14.17 15.48 -13.66
C GLN A 58 14.20 16.89 -14.25
N LYS A 59 14.58 17.88 -13.44
CA LYS A 59 14.82 19.25 -13.90
C LYS A 59 16.08 19.31 -14.77
N GLY A 60 16.09 20.16 -15.79
CA GLY A 60 17.18 20.28 -16.76
C GLY A 60 17.22 19.19 -17.83
N ALA A 61 16.24 18.28 -17.85
CA ALA A 61 16.22 17.17 -18.81
C ALA A 61 15.85 17.65 -20.23
N LYS A 62 16.24 16.86 -21.23
CA LYS A 62 16.05 17.21 -22.65
C LYS A 62 14.57 17.37 -22.96
N GLY A 63 14.16 18.55 -23.43
CA GLY A 63 12.78 18.84 -23.79
C GLY A 63 11.92 19.40 -22.65
N GLU A 64 12.53 19.77 -21.53
CA GLU A 64 11.88 20.52 -20.44
C GLU A 64 11.13 21.76 -20.96
N GLY A 65 9.92 21.97 -20.41
CA GLY A 65 9.09 23.14 -20.66
C GLY A 65 8.39 23.15 -22.03
N LYS A 66 8.57 22.11 -22.85
CA LYS A 66 7.83 21.97 -24.12
C LYS A 66 6.35 21.75 -23.86
N THR A 67 5.55 22.27 -24.78
CA THR A 67 4.09 22.09 -24.80
C THR A 67 3.70 21.24 -26.00
N PHE A 68 2.89 20.23 -25.76
CA PHE A 68 2.40 19.29 -26.76
C PHE A 68 0.87 19.38 -26.87
N SER A 69 0.36 19.07 -28.05
CA SER A 69 -1.06 19.11 -28.39
C SER A 69 -1.87 17.94 -27.82
N GLY A 70 -1.21 16.83 -27.47
CA GLY A 70 -1.82 15.63 -26.90
C GLY A 70 -0.79 14.52 -26.64
N PHE A 71 -1.26 13.35 -26.21
CA PHE A 71 -0.39 12.22 -25.83
C PHE A 71 0.37 11.60 -27.01
N ASP A 72 -0.22 11.54 -28.20
CA ASP A 72 0.45 10.98 -29.39
C ASP A 72 1.68 11.79 -29.80
N GLU A 73 1.63 13.11 -29.66
CA GLU A 73 2.75 13.99 -29.97
C GLU A 73 3.89 13.82 -28.95
N VAL A 74 3.55 13.62 -27.67
CA VAL A 74 4.52 13.32 -26.61
C VAL A 74 5.24 12.00 -26.90
N LEU A 75 4.49 10.95 -27.27
CA LEU A 75 5.05 9.66 -27.64
C LEU A 75 5.99 9.77 -28.84
N MET A 76 5.54 10.47 -29.88
CA MET A 76 6.35 10.70 -31.08
C MET A 76 7.65 11.43 -30.72
N ALA A 77 7.58 12.49 -29.92
CA ALA A 77 8.75 13.24 -29.50
C ALA A 77 9.73 12.41 -28.66
N TYR A 78 9.22 11.54 -27.79
CA TYR A 78 10.02 10.60 -27.01
C TYR A 78 10.70 9.55 -27.90
N HIS A 79 9.95 8.90 -28.80
CA HIS A 79 10.50 7.87 -29.70
C HIS A 79 11.51 8.41 -30.70
N LEU A 80 11.35 9.66 -31.14
CA LEU A 80 12.34 10.35 -31.97
C LEU A 80 13.56 10.86 -31.17
N GLY A 81 13.55 10.71 -29.85
CA GLY A 81 14.65 11.12 -28.97
C GLY A 81 14.74 12.63 -28.73
N PHE A 82 13.69 13.40 -29.02
CA PHE A 82 13.62 14.85 -28.80
C PHE A 82 13.17 15.24 -27.38
N LEU A 83 12.73 14.26 -26.60
CA LEU A 83 12.18 14.41 -25.25
C LEU A 83 12.72 13.30 -24.35
N ASP A 84 13.24 13.66 -23.18
CA ASP A 84 13.60 12.71 -22.13
C ASP A 84 12.35 12.22 -21.39
N ILE A 85 12.37 10.98 -20.92
CA ILE A 85 11.22 10.37 -20.26
C ILE A 85 10.81 11.09 -18.96
N ARG A 86 11.77 11.69 -18.26
CA ARG A 86 11.58 12.39 -16.98
C ARG A 86 11.47 13.91 -17.13
N ALA A 87 11.52 14.43 -18.36
CA ALA A 87 11.44 15.86 -18.59
C ALA A 87 10.03 16.41 -18.25
N PRO A 88 9.94 17.50 -17.48
CA PRO A 88 8.66 18.14 -17.21
C PRO A 88 8.14 18.85 -18.46
N ILE A 89 6.91 18.54 -18.85
CA ILE A 89 6.25 19.02 -20.06
C ILE A 89 4.82 19.47 -19.76
N LYS A 90 4.24 20.23 -20.70
CA LYS A 90 2.82 20.54 -20.73
C LYS A 90 2.17 19.77 -21.87
N THR A 91 1.05 19.10 -21.61
CA THR A 91 0.30 18.43 -22.67
C THR A 91 -1.19 18.51 -22.43
N ARG A 92 -1.98 18.40 -23.49
CA ARG A 92 -3.43 18.28 -23.35
C ARG A 92 -3.78 16.84 -22.96
N PHE A 93 -4.47 16.69 -21.84
CA PHE A 93 -5.04 15.43 -21.39
C PHE A 93 -6.14 14.98 -22.34
N THR A 94 -5.97 13.77 -22.87
CA THR A 94 -6.94 13.08 -23.73
C THR A 94 -7.16 11.68 -23.17
N SER A 95 -8.41 11.27 -23.03
CA SER A 95 -8.77 9.94 -22.55
C SER A 95 -9.71 9.24 -23.53
N PRO A 96 -9.62 7.90 -23.68
CA PRO A 96 -10.62 7.14 -24.42
C PRO A 96 -12.06 7.40 -23.93
N LEU A 97 -12.23 7.72 -22.64
CA LEU A 97 -13.53 8.05 -22.03
C LEU A 97 -14.18 9.32 -22.60
N ASP A 98 -13.41 10.18 -23.27
CA ASP A 98 -13.93 11.38 -23.93
C ASP A 98 -14.86 11.05 -25.09
N THR A 99 -14.76 9.83 -25.64
CA THR A 99 -15.58 9.34 -26.77
C THR A 99 -16.70 8.39 -26.35
N VAL A 100 -16.72 7.96 -25.08
CA VAL A 100 -17.73 7.03 -24.57
C VAL A 100 -19.02 7.81 -24.29
N LEU A 101 -20.08 7.47 -25.02
CA LEU A 101 -21.40 8.10 -24.85
C LEU A 101 -22.02 7.70 -23.50
N LEU A 102 -22.75 8.63 -22.88
CA LEU A 102 -23.45 8.39 -21.62
C LEU A 102 -24.53 7.30 -21.70
N ASP A 103 -24.97 6.94 -22.89
CA ASP A 103 -25.94 5.85 -23.11
C ASP A 103 -25.43 4.48 -22.68
N THR A 104 -24.11 4.31 -22.53
CA THR A 104 -23.53 3.06 -22.00
C THR A 104 -23.71 2.93 -20.50
N VAL A 105 -24.19 3.98 -19.82
CA VAL A 105 -24.41 4.02 -18.37
C VAL A 105 -25.91 3.98 -18.10
N GLU A 106 -26.33 3.08 -17.20
CA GLU A 106 -27.73 2.86 -16.86
C GLU A 106 -28.28 3.99 -15.96
N LEU A 107 -28.48 5.18 -16.54
CA LEU A 107 -29.07 6.34 -15.87
C LEU A 107 -30.58 6.44 -16.14
N SER A 108 -31.32 6.89 -15.13
CA SER A 108 -32.74 7.23 -15.27
C SER A 108 -32.97 8.32 -16.32
N ASP A 109 -34.14 8.28 -16.97
CA ASP A 109 -34.49 9.24 -18.02
C ASP A 109 -34.44 10.69 -17.53
N ARG A 110 -34.74 10.93 -16.25
CA ARG A 110 -34.65 12.27 -15.64
C ARG A 110 -33.20 12.76 -15.63
N VAL A 111 -32.29 11.96 -15.07
CA VAL A 111 -30.86 12.33 -14.94
C VAL A 111 -30.22 12.47 -16.33
N ARG A 112 -30.55 11.56 -17.26
CA ARG A 112 -30.04 11.61 -18.63
C ARG A 112 -30.49 12.86 -19.38
N ASN A 113 -31.77 13.20 -19.30
CA ASN A 113 -32.31 14.39 -19.97
C ASN A 113 -31.72 15.68 -19.38
N ALA A 114 -31.52 15.73 -18.06
CA ALA A 114 -30.87 16.85 -17.39
C ALA A 114 -29.40 17.04 -17.82
N LEU A 115 -28.62 15.95 -17.90
CA LEU A 115 -27.23 15.99 -18.37
C LEU A 115 -27.14 16.40 -19.85
N THR A 116 -28.02 15.86 -20.70
CA THR A 116 -28.07 16.19 -22.12
C THR A 116 -28.46 17.65 -22.34
N ALA A 117 -29.40 18.18 -21.54
CA ALA A 117 -29.78 19.59 -21.56
C ALA A 117 -28.62 20.52 -21.14
N ALA A 118 -27.74 20.06 -20.26
CA ALA A 118 -26.51 20.74 -19.88
C ALA A 118 -25.36 20.58 -20.91
N GLY A 119 -25.60 19.88 -22.03
CA GLY A 119 -24.62 19.64 -23.09
C GLY A 119 -23.59 18.56 -22.75
N ILE A 120 -23.85 17.74 -21.73
CA ILE A 120 -23.00 16.64 -21.30
C ILE A 120 -23.49 15.35 -21.96
N VAL A 121 -22.72 14.84 -22.92
CA VAL A 121 -23.07 13.68 -23.75
C VAL A 121 -22.09 12.52 -23.62
N THR A 122 -20.87 12.77 -23.10
CA THR A 122 -19.86 11.72 -22.88
C THR A 122 -19.46 11.55 -21.43
N VAL A 123 -18.94 10.37 -21.10
CA VAL A 123 -18.43 10.05 -19.76
C VAL A 123 -17.27 10.98 -19.39
N GLY A 124 -16.35 11.27 -20.32
CA GLY A 124 -15.26 12.22 -20.08
C GLY A 124 -15.73 13.63 -19.71
N GLN A 125 -16.84 14.10 -20.29
CA GLN A 125 -17.43 15.40 -19.92
C GLN A 125 -18.06 15.38 -18.52
N VAL A 126 -18.64 14.25 -18.11
CA VAL A 126 -19.11 14.08 -16.72
C VAL A 126 -17.94 14.13 -15.76
N LEU A 127 -16.86 13.39 -16.04
CA LEU A 127 -15.67 13.35 -15.20
C LEU A 127 -14.99 14.72 -15.10
N ASP A 128 -14.94 15.50 -16.19
CA ASP A 128 -14.46 16.89 -16.16
C ASP A 128 -15.24 17.74 -15.16
N ARG A 129 -16.57 17.63 -15.19
CA ARG A 129 -17.44 18.42 -14.32
C ARG A 129 -17.36 17.97 -12.88
N LEU A 130 -17.27 16.66 -12.62
CA LEU A 130 -17.06 16.11 -11.28
C LEU A 130 -15.69 16.48 -10.70
N ALA A 131 -14.65 16.61 -11.53
CA ALA A 131 -13.33 17.06 -11.09
C ALA A 131 -13.27 18.58 -10.87
N GLN A 132 -13.95 19.38 -11.69
CA GLN A 132 -13.88 20.85 -11.65
C GLN A 132 -14.81 21.50 -10.62
N LEU A 133 -15.95 20.87 -10.33
CA LEU A 133 -17.01 21.46 -9.53
C LEU A 133 -17.19 20.69 -8.23
N SER A 134 -17.43 21.42 -7.15
CA SER A 134 -17.98 20.79 -5.95
C SER A 134 -19.38 20.29 -6.23
N ASP A 135 -19.79 19.23 -5.53
CA ASP A 135 -21.12 18.61 -5.64
C ASP A 135 -22.27 19.64 -5.69
N ARG A 136 -22.18 20.66 -4.84
CA ARG A 136 -23.16 21.74 -4.78
C ARG A 136 -23.22 22.58 -6.07
N LYS A 137 -22.07 22.95 -6.63
CA LYS A 137 -22.02 23.71 -7.89
C LYS A 137 -22.47 22.87 -9.08
N PHE A 138 -22.15 21.57 -9.08
CA PHE A 138 -22.63 20.64 -10.09
C PHE A 138 -24.17 20.60 -10.11
N ILE A 139 -24.80 20.52 -8.94
CA ILE A 139 -26.27 20.52 -8.81
C ILE A 139 -26.88 21.87 -9.24
N GLU A 140 -26.20 22.98 -8.97
CA GLU A 140 -26.66 24.32 -9.39
C GLU A 140 -26.57 24.52 -10.91
N GLU A 141 -25.55 23.94 -11.57
CA GLU A 141 -25.38 24.04 -13.04
C GLU A 141 -26.31 23.12 -13.82
N VAL A 142 -26.61 21.92 -13.32
CA VAL A 142 -27.51 20.98 -13.99
C VAL A 142 -28.93 21.13 -13.43
N THR A 143 -29.77 21.90 -14.14
CA THR A 143 -31.17 22.10 -13.77
C THR A 143 -31.96 20.79 -13.78
N ASP A 144 -32.81 20.58 -12.77
CA ASP A 144 -33.64 19.35 -12.56
C ASP A 144 -32.87 18.07 -12.16
N PHE A 145 -31.62 18.23 -11.72
CA PHE A 145 -30.73 17.14 -11.27
C PHE A 145 -30.95 16.77 -9.79
N GLY A 146 -30.81 17.75 -8.89
CA GLY A 146 -30.94 17.60 -7.43
C GLY A 146 -29.87 16.71 -6.78
N ALA A 147 -29.86 16.62 -5.44
CA ALA A 147 -28.89 15.79 -4.70
C ALA A 147 -29.02 14.28 -5.04
N LYS A 148 -30.25 13.79 -5.16
CA LYS A 148 -30.52 12.39 -5.54
C LYS A 148 -30.05 12.02 -6.94
N GLY A 149 -30.08 12.97 -7.89
CA GLY A 149 -29.57 12.73 -9.25
C GLY A 149 -28.04 12.66 -9.29
N LEU A 150 -27.35 13.45 -8.45
CA LEU A 150 -25.90 13.38 -8.30
C LEU A 150 -25.47 12.05 -7.70
N GLU A 151 -26.19 11.59 -6.68
CA GLU A 151 -25.95 10.32 -6.02
C GLU A 151 -26.14 9.16 -6.99
N GLU A 152 -27.26 9.15 -7.74
CA GLU A 152 -27.50 8.17 -8.81
C GLU A 152 -26.37 8.16 -9.85
N LEU A 153 -25.96 9.35 -10.33
CA LEU A 153 -24.87 9.46 -11.29
C LEU A 153 -23.56 8.90 -10.74
N LYS A 154 -23.18 9.25 -9.52
CA LYS A 154 -21.93 8.77 -8.89
C LYS A 154 -21.95 7.25 -8.70
N ILE A 155 -23.08 6.70 -8.24
CA ILE A 155 -23.27 5.25 -8.09
C ILE A 155 -23.12 4.56 -9.45
N GLN A 156 -23.82 5.04 -10.48
CA GLN A 156 -23.78 4.42 -11.81
C GLN A 156 -22.40 4.55 -12.46
N MET A 157 -21.75 5.71 -12.37
CA MET A 157 -20.36 5.87 -12.82
C MET A 157 -19.44 4.82 -12.18
N ARG A 158 -19.56 4.63 -10.86
CA ARG A 158 -18.75 3.65 -10.13
C ARG A 158 -19.08 2.20 -10.49
N LEU A 159 -20.34 1.87 -10.72
CA LEU A 159 -20.75 0.53 -11.19
C LEU A 159 -20.12 0.18 -12.55
N HIS A 160 -19.92 1.19 -13.40
CA HIS A 160 -19.19 1.06 -14.66
C HIS A 160 -17.65 1.23 -14.50
N GLY A 161 -17.17 1.36 -13.26
CA GLY A 161 -15.75 1.48 -12.92
C GLY A 161 -15.14 2.85 -13.23
N TYR A 162 -15.93 3.89 -13.45
CA TYR A 162 -15.43 5.24 -13.71
C TYR A 162 -15.25 6.02 -12.41
N SER A 163 -14.07 6.64 -12.25
CA SER A 163 -13.73 7.45 -11.08
C SER A 163 -13.17 8.80 -11.50
N ALA A 164 -13.59 9.86 -10.80
CA ALA A 164 -13.05 11.20 -10.97
C ALA A 164 -11.82 11.46 -10.07
N ALA A 165 -11.43 10.52 -9.19
CA ALA A 165 -10.40 10.74 -8.16
C ALA A 165 -9.04 11.17 -8.74
N HIS A 166 -8.64 10.56 -9.85
CA HIS A 166 -7.39 10.86 -10.56
C HIS A 166 -7.62 11.70 -11.82
N TRP A 167 -8.83 12.23 -12.02
CA TRP A 167 -9.15 13.01 -13.20
C TRP A 167 -8.63 14.44 -13.05
N PRO A 168 -7.91 14.99 -14.04
CA PRO A 168 -7.33 16.32 -13.89
C PRO A 168 -8.39 17.41 -13.94
N GLU A 169 -8.29 18.40 -13.04
CA GLU A 169 -9.19 19.57 -13.03
C GLU A 169 -9.12 20.37 -14.35
N ASN A 170 -7.92 20.46 -14.93
CA ASN A 170 -7.68 21.16 -16.19
C ASN A 170 -7.14 20.19 -17.24
N ARG A 171 -7.67 20.29 -18.47
CA ARG A 171 -7.20 19.50 -19.61
C ARG A 171 -5.79 19.88 -20.04
N LEU A 172 -5.26 21.05 -19.70
CA LEU A 172 -3.84 21.34 -19.88
C LEU A 172 -3.09 20.95 -18.59
N ILE A 173 -2.35 19.84 -18.65
CA ILE A 173 -1.67 19.25 -17.50
C ILE A 173 -0.15 19.44 -17.57
N GLU A 174 0.47 19.60 -16.41
CA GLU A 174 1.92 19.49 -16.22
C GLU A 174 2.27 18.05 -15.83
N THR A 175 3.09 17.38 -16.63
CA THR A 175 3.41 15.95 -16.45
C THR A 175 4.77 15.62 -17.07
N THR A 176 5.12 14.33 -17.20
CA THR A 176 6.31 13.86 -17.90
C THR A 176 5.93 12.87 -19.00
N ALA A 177 6.82 12.66 -19.97
CA ALA A 177 6.58 11.64 -21.01
C ALA A 177 6.42 10.25 -20.41
N GLY A 178 7.17 9.93 -19.35
CA GLY A 178 7.06 8.65 -18.64
C GLY A 178 5.73 8.47 -17.92
N ARG A 179 5.16 9.49 -17.30
CA ARG A 179 3.81 9.42 -16.73
C ARG A 179 2.74 9.24 -17.82
N VAL A 180 2.89 9.90 -18.96
CA VAL A 180 2.00 9.68 -20.12
C VAL A 180 2.08 8.23 -20.60
N LEU A 181 3.30 7.71 -20.79
CA LEU A 181 3.54 6.31 -21.17
C LEU A 181 2.96 5.32 -20.16
N PHE A 182 3.12 5.61 -18.86
CA PHE A 182 2.58 4.79 -17.78
C PHE A 182 1.05 4.72 -17.89
N ASN A 183 0.39 5.88 -18.02
CA ASN A 183 -1.06 5.95 -18.14
C ASN A 183 -1.56 5.23 -19.39
N LEU A 184 -0.92 5.38 -20.55
CA LEU A 184 -1.36 4.69 -21.77
C LEU A 184 -1.32 3.16 -21.67
N GLY A 185 -0.53 2.59 -20.75
CA GLY A 185 -0.56 1.16 -20.43
C GLY A 185 -1.67 0.75 -19.46
N LEU A 186 -2.27 1.71 -18.74
CA LEU A 186 -3.35 1.44 -17.79
C LEU A 186 -4.71 1.35 -18.51
N PRO A 187 -5.69 0.68 -17.88
CA PRO A 187 -7.08 0.76 -18.34
C PRO A 187 -7.59 2.21 -18.24
N PRO A 188 -8.45 2.67 -19.18
CA PRO A 188 -8.95 4.05 -19.21
C PRO A 188 -9.63 4.51 -17.91
N ASN A 189 -10.20 3.57 -17.17
CA ASN A 189 -10.85 3.75 -15.87
C ASN A 189 -9.91 4.28 -14.77
N LEU A 190 -8.60 4.04 -14.91
CA LEU A 190 -7.58 4.49 -13.94
C LEU A 190 -6.86 5.77 -14.37
N HIS A 191 -7.19 6.33 -15.54
CA HIS A 191 -6.57 7.59 -15.96
C HIS A 191 -7.09 8.73 -15.07
N PHE A 192 -6.25 9.65 -14.57
CA PHE A 192 -4.86 9.91 -14.93
C PHE A 192 -3.92 9.93 -13.71
N VAL A 193 -3.01 8.97 -13.63
CA VAL A 193 -2.00 8.90 -12.57
C VAL A 193 -0.87 9.89 -12.84
N ASN A 194 -0.81 10.99 -12.09
CA ASN A 194 0.20 12.06 -12.27
C ASN A 194 1.10 12.28 -11.04
N GLU A 195 1.54 11.21 -10.42
CA GLU A 195 2.44 11.25 -9.27
C GLU A 195 3.65 10.36 -9.45
N VAL A 196 4.56 10.37 -8.47
CA VAL A 196 5.71 9.46 -8.46
C VAL A 196 5.26 8.12 -7.89
N MET A 197 5.42 7.07 -8.69
CA MET A 197 4.92 5.74 -8.38
C MET A 197 5.99 4.92 -7.65
N ASP A 198 6.04 5.04 -6.32
CA ASP A 198 6.82 4.16 -5.45
C ASP A 198 6.08 2.84 -5.17
N LYS A 199 6.69 1.92 -4.41
CA LYS A 199 6.06 0.64 -4.07
C LYS A 199 4.67 0.79 -3.44
N LYS A 200 4.49 1.79 -2.57
CA LYS A 200 3.23 1.99 -1.86
C LYS A 200 2.18 2.53 -2.82
N ALA A 201 2.51 3.56 -3.60
CA ALA A 201 1.62 4.16 -4.59
C ALA A 201 1.18 3.12 -5.64
N VAL A 202 2.09 2.27 -6.12
CA VAL A 202 1.74 1.19 -7.06
C VAL A 202 0.79 0.18 -6.43
N ASN A 203 1.00 -0.20 -5.16
CA ASN A 203 0.10 -1.12 -4.47
C ASN A 203 -1.30 -0.51 -4.27
N VAL A 204 -1.39 0.79 -3.96
CA VAL A 204 -2.66 1.52 -3.87
C VAL A 204 -3.37 1.50 -5.22
N LEU A 205 -2.67 1.83 -6.30
CA LEU A 205 -3.24 1.81 -7.66
C LEU A 205 -3.76 0.41 -8.05
N VAL A 206 -3.04 -0.66 -7.71
CA VAL A 206 -3.50 -2.04 -7.95
C VAL A 206 -4.74 -2.36 -7.13
N GLY A 207 -4.82 -1.87 -5.89
CA GLY A 207 -6.01 -2.01 -5.04
C GLY A 207 -7.22 -1.29 -5.62
N GLU A 208 -7.04 -0.07 -6.13
CA GLU A 208 -8.09 0.69 -6.81
C GLU A 208 -8.55 0.02 -8.10
N CYS A 209 -7.60 -0.51 -8.89
CA CYS A 209 -7.89 -1.32 -10.07
C CYS A 209 -8.81 -2.51 -9.71
N TYR A 210 -8.49 -3.23 -8.64
CA TYR A 210 -9.30 -4.36 -8.19
C TYR A 210 -10.72 -3.92 -7.83
N LYS A 211 -10.87 -2.79 -7.14
CA LYS A 211 -12.16 -2.26 -6.73
C LYS A 211 -13.01 -1.77 -7.92
N LEU A 212 -12.40 -1.09 -8.88
CA LEU A 212 -13.12 -0.43 -9.97
C LEU A 212 -13.47 -1.38 -11.12
N ILE A 213 -12.56 -2.27 -11.50
CA ILE A 213 -12.71 -3.11 -12.71
C ILE A 213 -12.60 -4.62 -12.44
N GLY A 214 -12.41 -5.01 -11.17
CA GLY A 214 -12.42 -6.41 -10.76
C GLY A 214 -11.10 -7.15 -10.98
N SER A 215 -11.09 -8.44 -10.64
CA SER A 215 -9.87 -9.24 -10.55
C SER A 215 -9.21 -9.53 -11.90
N GLU A 216 -9.99 -9.87 -12.93
CA GLU A 216 -9.47 -10.27 -14.23
C GLU A 216 -8.72 -9.11 -14.92
N ALA A 217 -9.34 -7.93 -14.97
CA ALA A 217 -8.71 -6.74 -15.53
C ALA A 217 -7.52 -6.25 -14.68
N THR A 218 -7.56 -6.47 -13.36
CA THR A 218 -6.43 -6.17 -12.48
C THR A 218 -5.24 -7.07 -12.75
N ALA A 219 -5.45 -8.37 -13.00
CA ALA A 219 -4.37 -9.27 -13.36
C ALA A 219 -3.65 -8.82 -14.63
N VAL A 220 -4.41 -8.41 -15.66
CA VAL A 220 -3.85 -7.85 -16.91
C VAL A 220 -3.08 -6.55 -16.64
N THR A 221 -3.67 -5.63 -15.85
CA THR A 221 -3.04 -4.35 -15.50
C THR A 221 -1.71 -4.57 -14.77
N VAL A 222 -1.65 -5.50 -13.81
CA VAL A 222 -0.42 -5.83 -13.07
C VAL A 222 0.65 -6.39 -14.02
N ASP A 223 0.28 -7.22 -14.99
CA ASP A 223 1.21 -7.71 -16.01
C ASP A 223 1.77 -6.57 -16.88
N VAL A 224 0.94 -5.61 -17.27
CA VAL A 224 1.40 -4.42 -18.02
C VAL A 224 2.35 -3.57 -17.18
N ILE A 225 2.04 -3.34 -15.89
CA ILE A 225 2.94 -2.62 -14.97
C ILE A 225 4.26 -3.37 -14.80
N LYS A 226 4.23 -4.70 -14.67
CA LYS A 226 5.42 -5.55 -14.61
C LYS A 226 6.30 -5.41 -15.85
N GLU A 227 5.72 -5.47 -17.04
CA GLU A 227 6.44 -5.32 -18.31
C GLU A 227 7.06 -3.92 -18.45
N MET A 228 6.31 -2.87 -18.16
CA MET A 228 6.83 -1.49 -18.15
C MET A 228 7.96 -1.35 -17.13
N GLY A 229 7.77 -1.86 -15.92
CA GLY A 229 8.77 -1.85 -14.86
C GLY A 229 10.09 -2.50 -15.31
N PHE A 230 10.06 -3.72 -15.83
CA PHE A 230 11.27 -4.38 -16.31
C PHE A 230 11.93 -3.65 -17.48
N ARG A 231 11.13 -3.15 -18.43
CA ARG A 231 11.64 -2.42 -19.59
C ARG A 231 12.38 -1.15 -19.16
N TYR A 232 11.76 -0.32 -18.34
CA TYR A 232 12.35 0.95 -17.93
C TYR A 232 13.43 0.78 -16.86
N ALA A 233 13.39 -0.26 -16.03
CA ALA A 233 14.51 -0.63 -15.16
C ALA A 233 15.75 -1.04 -15.97
N THR A 234 15.57 -1.73 -17.09
CA THR A 234 16.67 -2.08 -17.99
C THR A 234 17.21 -0.85 -18.72
N GLN A 235 16.32 0.01 -19.21
CA GLN A 235 16.70 1.24 -19.94
C GLN A 235 17.34 2.31 -19.05
N SER A 236 16.95 2.39 -17.78
CA SER A 236 17.55 3.35 -16.84
C SER A 236 19.04 3.09 -16.63
N GLY A 237 19.49 1.85 -16.88
CA GLY A 237 20.88 1.47 -16.67
C GLY A 237 21.31 1.58 -15.20
N PHE A 238 20.36 1.49 -14.26
CA PHE A 238 20.69 1.55 -12.84
C PHE A 238 21.68 0.45 -12.50
N THR A 239 22.79 0.88 -11.90
CA THR A 239 23.86 0.03 -11.43
C THR A 239 24.22 0.45 -10.02
N ILE A 240 25.02 -0.37 -9.37
CA ILE A 240 25.62 -0.06 -8.09
C ILE A 240 27.12 -0.23 -8.20
N ALA A 241 27.85 0.86 -7.98
CA ALA A 241 29.28 0.86 -7.87
C ALA A 241 29.70 1.21 -6.44
N VAL A 242 30.93 0.86 -6.09
CA VAL A 242 31.50 1.27 -4.80
C VAL A 242 31.47 2.81 -4.70
N SER A 243 31.73 3.56 -5.78
CA SER A 243 31.68 5.02 -5.80
C SER A 243 30.36 5.62 -5.32
N ASP A 244 29.25 4.91 -5.46
CA ASP A 244 27.91 5.39 -5.12
C ASP A 244 27.66 5.39 -3.61
N ILE A 245 28.46 4.62 -2.86
CA ILE A 245 28.39 4.54 -1.40
C ILE A 245 29.22 5.70 -0.82
N GLN A 246 28.63 6.88 -0.70
CA GLN A 246 29.30 8.04 -0.13
C GLN A 246 29.28 8.02 1.40
N VAL A 247 30.45 8.15 2.01
CA VAL A 247 30.57 8.27 3.47
C VAL A 247 30.41 9.74 3.84
N PRO A 248 29.51 10.09 4.78
CA PRO A 248 29.33 11.48 5.16
C PRO A 248 30.59 12.07 5.80
N GLU A 249 31.01 13.25 5.36
CA GLU A 249 32.18 13.95 5.91
C GLU A 249 31.99 14.27 7.41
N VAL A 250 30.75 14.53 7.81
CA VAL A 250 30.35 14.83 9.19
C VAL A 250 30.50 13.61 10.12
N LYS A 251 30.62 12.39 9.58
CA LYS A 251 30.74 11.15 10.36
C LYS A 251 31.86 11.22 11.39
N THR A 252 33.06 11.63 10.99
CA THR A 252 34.22 11.69 11.90
C THR A 252 33.97 12.67 13.04
N GLN A 253 33.34 13.82 12.75
CA GLN A 253 33.00 14.82 13.76
C GLN A 253 31.98 14.29 14.76
N ILE A 254 30.95 13.56 14.31
CA ILE A 254 29.96 12.93 15.20
C ILE A 254 30.66 11.92 16.11
N LEU A 255 31.47 11.02 15.54
CA LEU A 255 32.18 9.99 16.31
C LEU A 255 33.13 10.61 17.35
N ASP A 256 33.85 11.66 17.01
CA ASP A 256 34.77 12.34 17.92
C ASP A 256 34.02 13.05 19.06
N ASN A 257 32.91 13.71 18.75
CA ASN A 257 32.07 14.36 19.76
C ASN A 257 31.47 13.33 20.72
N THR A 258 30.88 12.26 20.20
CA THR A 258 30.33 11.17 21.01
C THR A 258 31.39 10.50 21.86
N THR A 259 32.60 10.28 21.32
CA THR A 259 33.72 9.71 22.08
C THR A 259 34.10 10.61 23.27
N ARG A 260 34.14 11.94 23.09
CA ARG A 260 34.42 12.89 24.18
C ARG A 260 33.33 12.85 25.26
N GLU A 261 32.07 12.72 24.88
CA GLU A 261 30.95 12.60 25.84
C GLU A 261 31.02 11.28 26.62
N VAL A 262 31.37 10.18 25.95
CA VAL A 262 31.60 8.88 26.59
C VAL A 262 32.77 8.96 27.58
N ASP A 263 33.89 9.61 27.21
CA ASP A 263 35.03 9.82 28.10
C ASP A 263 34.68 10.69 29.33
N GLN A 264 33.69 11.59 29.20
CA GLN A 264 33.18 12.35 30.35
C GLN A 264 32.37 11.45 31.29
N ALA A 265 31.49 10.62 30.75
CA ALA A 265 30.72 9.65 31.54
C ALA A 265 31.65 8.66 32.26
N GLU A 266 32.68 8.15 31.59
CA GLU A 266 33.69 7.30 32.23
C GLU A 266 34.44 8.02 33.36
N ARG A 267 34.79 9.29 33.17
CA ARG A 267 35.44 10.08 34.22
C ARG A 267 34.53 10.33 35.42
N GLN A 268 33.23 10.54 35.21
CA GLN A 268 32.25 10.67 36.29
C GLN A 268 32.13 9.36 37.08
N TYR A 269 32.07 8.23 36.38
CA TYR A 269 32.04 6.90 37.00
C TYR A 269 33.30 6.64 37.83
N ARG A 270 34.51 6.90 37.28
CA ARG A 270 35.78 6.74 38.01
C ARG A 270 35.89 7.64 39.25
N ARG A 271 35.16 8.75 39.29
CA ARG A 271 35.08 9.66 40.45
C ARG A 271 33.98 9.28 41.45
N GLY A 272 33.20 8.23 41.17
CA GLY A 272 32.07 7.80 42.00
C GLY A 272 30.86 8.73 41.95
N LEU A 273 30.73 9.56 40.91
CA LEU A 273 29.61 10.50 40.74
C LEU A 273 28.35 9.85 40.14
N ILE A 274 28.52 8.74 39.42
CA ILE A 274 27.45 7.96 38.81
C ILE A 274 27.69 6.47 39.08
N THR A 275 26.62 5.70 39.05
CA THR A 275 26.66 4.24 39.17
C THR A 275 27.08 3.56 37.87
N GLU A 276 27.41 2.26 37.93
CA GLU A 276 27.75 1.46 36.74
C GLU A 276 26.57 1.34 35.77
N GLU A 277 25.35 1.19 36.30
CA GLU A 277 24.13 1.10 35.50
C GLU A 277 23.83 2.42 34.78
N GLU A 278 23.97 3.55 35.47
CA GLU A 278 23.85 4.88 34.88
C GLU A 278 24.92 5.12 33.80
N GLN A 279 26.17 4.72 34.06
CA GLN A 279 27.23 4.81 33.06
C GLN A 279 26.90 3.97 31.83
N TYR A 280 26.51 2.72 32.01
CA TYR A 280 26.15 1.81 30.92
C TYR A 280 25.00 2.38 30.07
N ASN A 281 23.90 2.77 30.71
CA ASN A 281 22.74 3.35 30.03
C ASN A 281 23.10 4.63 29.27
N ARG A 282 23.95 5.48 29.88
CA ARG A 282 24.41 6.71 29.25
C ARG A 282 25.26 6.44 28.02
N VAL A 283 26.19 5.48 28.07
CA VAL A 283 27.03 5.10 26.93
C VAL A 283 26.19 4.54 25.78
N VAL A 284 25.21 3.68 26.09
CA VAL A 284 24.28 3.12 25.09
C VAL A 284 23.45 4.22 24.44
N GLU A 285 22.91 5.15 25.23
CA GLU A 285 22.13 6.30 24.73
C GLU A 285 22.97 7.17 23.76
N LEU A 286 24.19 7.52 24.15
CA LEU A 286 25.10 8.35 23.35
C LEU A 286 25.41 7.70 21.99
N TRP A 287 25.72 6.41 21.97
CA TRP A 287 26.01 5.69 20.73
C TRP A 287 24.77 5.44 19.86
N THR A 288 23.61 5.27 20.48
CA THR A 288 22.33 5.18 19.76
C THR A 288 22.05 6.50 19.03
N ARG A 289 22.16 7.63 19.74
CA ARG A 289 22.03 8.97 19.15
C ARG A 289 23.01 9.21 18.01
N ALA A 290 24.29 8.87 18.21
CA ALA A 290 25.30 9.00 17.16
C ALA A 290 24.98 8.15 15.92
N THR A 291 24.43 6.95 16.12
CA THR A 291 23.99 6.08 15.01
C THR A 291 22.85 6.72 14.23
N ASP A 292 21.88 7.34 14.92
CA ASP A 292 20.75 8.01 14.29
C ASP A 292 21.18 9.29 13.55
N ASP A 293 22.06 10.10 14.15
CA ASP A 293 22.63 11.30 13.52
C ASP A 293 23.39 10.95 12.24
N ILE A 294 24.21 9.88 12.28
CA ILE A 294 24.91 9.36 11.09
C ILE A 294 23.90 8.83 10.06
N THR A 295 22.80 8.21 10.49
CA THR A 295 21.75 7.72 9.58
C THR A 295 21.12 8.88 8.80
N GLN A 296 20.79 9.98 9.47
CA GLN A 296 20.25 11.18 8.84
C GLN A 296 21.27 11.84 7.90
N ALA A 297 22.54 11.88 8.30
CA ALA A 297 23.61 12.39 7.44
C ALA A 297 23.76 11.58 6.15
N VAL A 298 23.68 10.24 6.22
CA VAL A 298 23.68 9.37 5.04
C VAL A 298 22.45 9.64 4.17
N GLN A 299 21.26 9.72 4.77
CA GLN A 299 20.01 9.98 4.03
C GLN A 299 20.05 11.26 3.22
N THR A 300 20.60 12.32 3.80
CA THR A 300 20.64 13.65 3.15
C THR A 300 21.57 13.68 1.93
N GLN A 301 22.55 12.78 1.86
CA GLN A 301 23.49 12.69 0.74
C GLN A 301 23.00 11.82 -0.42
N LEU A 302 21.97 11.00 -0.21
CA LEU A 302 21.46 10.10 -1.24
C LEU A 302 20.62 10.88 -2.26
N ASP A 303 20.96 10.75 -3.53
CA ASP A 303 20.14 11.29 -4.62
C ASP A 303 18.90 10.41 -4.82
N PRO A 304 17.67 10.93 -4.66
CA PRO A 304 16.46 10.15 -4.88
C PRO A 304 16.24 9.74 -6.35
N LEU A 305 16.91 10.39 -7.31
CA LEU A 305 16.72 10.14 -8.75
C LEU A 305 17.70 9.10 -9.33
N GLU A 306 18.81 8.83 -8.64
CA GLU A 306 19.91 8.02 -9.16
C GLU A 306 20.47 6.99 -8.17
N GLY A 307 21.06 5.93 -8.72
CA GLY A 307 21.82 4.92 -7.97
C GLY A 307 21.09 4.31 -6.76
N ILE A 308 21.82 4.20 -5.65
CA ILE A 308 21.34 3.59 -4.40
C ILE A 308 20.19 4.40 -3.77
N GLY A 309 20.18 5.73 -3.94
CA GLY A 309 19.14 6.59 -3.36
C GLY A 309 17.78 6.37 -4.02
N ALA A 310 17.74 6.19 -5.34
CA ALA A 310 16.53 5.77 -6.06
C ALA A 310 16.04 4.38 -5.62
N MET A 311 16.95 3.43 -5.40
CA MET A 311 16.61 2.08 -4.93
C MET A 311 16.01 2.05 -3.51
N ALA A 312 16.41 2.99 -2.64
CA ALA A 312 15.83 3.13 -1.31
C ALA A 312 14.49 3.86 -1.33
N THR A 313 14.44 5.00 -2.00
CA THR A 313 13.24 5.86 -2.02
C THR A 313 12.08 5.20 -2.76
N SER A 314 12.34 4.45 -3.83
CA SER A 314 11.32 3.69 -4.56
C SER A 314 10.68 2.56 -3.73
N GLY A 315 11.30 2.13 -2.63
CA GLY A 315 10.88 0.96 -1.88
C GLY A 315 11.17 -0.38 -2.58
N ALA A 316 11.99 -0.38 -3.64
CA ALA A 316 12.44 -1.59 -4.34
C ALA A 316 13.32 -2.46 -3.43
N THR A 317 14.06 -1.86 -2.50
CA THR A 317 14.97 -2.56 -1.59
C THR A 317 14.30 -3.00 -0.29
N LYS A 318 14.68 -4.18 0.21
CA LYS A 318 14.26 -4.64 1.55
C LYS A 318 15.01 -3.82 2.61
N GLY A 319 14.28 -3.16 3.50
CA GLY A 319 14.85 -2.46 4.67
C GLY A 319 15.19 -0.97 4.46
N GLY A 320 14.92 -0.40 3.28
CA GLY A 320 15.05 1.03 3.00
C GLY A 320 16.46 1.56 3.26
N VAL A 321 16.59 2.55 4.14
CA VAL A 321 17.88 3.24 4.40
C VAL A 321 18.77 2.50 5.40
N THR A 322 18.22 1.60 6.22
CA THR A 322 19.00 0.92 7.27
C THR A 322 20.17 0.08 6.71
N PRO A 323 20.01 -0.71 5.63
CA PRO A 323 21.14 -1.36 4.97
C PRO A 323 22.18 -0.37 4.42
N ILE A 324 21.74 0.76 3.85
CA ILE A 324 22.63 1.77 3.29
C ILE A 324 23.47 2.44 4.39
N ARG A 325 22.88 2.67 5.57
CA ARG A 325 23.62 3.12 6.75
C ARG A 325 24.77 2.18 7.10
N GLN A 326 24.58 0.87 6.97
CA GLN A 326 25.66 -0.10 7.26
C GLN A 326 26.77 -0.08 6.20
N LEU A 327 26.46 0.33 4.96
CA LEU A 327 27.43 0.47 3.87
C LEU A 327 28.27 1.75 4.00
N ALA A 328 27.63 2.89 4.27
CA ALA A 328 28.23 4.23 4.20
C ALA A 328 28.38 4.95 5.56
N GLY A 329 27.53 4.64 6.55
CA GLY A 329 27.52 5.28 7.86
C GLY A 329 28.37 4.53 8.88
N MET A 330 27.69 3.87 9.81
CA MET A 330 28.27 2.95 10.79
C MET A 330 27.31 1.78 11.03
N ARG A 331 27.82 0.63 11.50
CA ARG A 331 26.92 -0.48 11.90
C ARG A 331 26.19 -0.19 13.21
N GLY A 332 26.83 0.49 14.14
CA GLY A 332 26.24 0.84 15.44
C GLY A 332 26.51 -0.22 16.51
N LEU A 333 25.63 -0.23 17.52
CA LEU A 333 25.67 -1.17 18.63
C LEU A 333 25.20 -2.57 18.21
N MET A 334 25.73 -3.60 18.86
CA MET A 334 25.36 -5.00 18.67
C MET A 334 24.88 -5.60 19.99
N ALA A 335 23.97 -6.56 19.91
CA ALA A 335 23.55 -7.34 21.06
C ALA A 335 24.37 -8.63 21.17
N ASP A 336 24.67 -9.01 22.41
CA ASP A 336 25.23 -10.32 22.71
C ASP A 336 24.14 -11.42 22.64
N PRO A 337 24.50 -12.70 22.79
CA PRO A 337 23.53 -13.80 22.75
C PRO A 337 22.44 -13.70 23.83
N SER A 338 22.73 -13.10 24.99
CA SER A 338 21.77 -12.89 26.07
C SER A 338 20.78 -11.75 25.78
N GLY A 339 21.06 -10.91 24.78
CA GLY A 339 20.28 -9.73 24.43
C GLY A 339 20.78 -8.44 25.07
N ARG A 340 21.87 -8.48 25.85
CA ARG A 340 22.50 -7.28 26.39
C ARG A 340 23.24 -6.55 25.27
N ILE A 341 23.11 -5.24 25.24
CA ILE A 341 23.82 -4.40 24.27
C ILE A 341 25.29 -4.32 24.66
N ILE A 342 26.17 -4.60 23.71
CA ILE A 342 27.61 -4.46 23.88
C ILE A 342 27.92 -2.97 23.79
N ALA A 343 28.37 -2.36 24.88
CA ALA A 343 28.69 -0.92 24.98
C ALA A 343 29.93 -0.48 24.16
N LEU A 344 30.40 -1.33 23.24
CA LEU A 344 31.44 -1.04 22.27
C LEU A 344 30.81 -1.08 20.86
N PRO A 345 30.55 0.07 20.23
CA PRO A 345 29.94 0.12 18.91
C PRO A 345 30.93 -0.26 17.81
N ILE A 346 30.38 -0.69 16.67
CA ILE A 346 31.13 -0.82 15.42
C ILE A 346 31.10 0.53 14.71
N ARG A 347 32.25 1.22 14.67
CA ARG A 347 32.39 2.58 14.11
C ARG A 347 32.59 2.54 12.59
N SER A 348 33.24 1.49 12.10
CA SER A 348 33.49 1.27 10.69
C SER A 348 32.20 0.87 9.94
N ASN A 349 32.22 1.01 8.63
CA ASN A 349 31.18 0.53 7.72
C ASN A 349 31.75 -0.48 6.71
N PHE A 350 30.88 -1.08 5.89
CA PHE A 350 31.34 -2.10 4.91
C PHE A 350 32.20 -1.52 3.79
N ARG A 351 32.09 -0.22 3.46
CA ARG A 351 32.96 0.43 2.48
C ARG A 351 34.39 0.58 3.01
N GLU A 352 34.55 0.98 4.26
CA GLU A 352 35.84 1.17 4.93
C GLU A 352 36.50 -0.15 5.32
N GLY A 353 35.68 -1.18 5.55
CA GLY A 353 36.12 -2.47 6.09
C GLY A 353 36.08 -2.50 7.61
N LEU A 354 35.93 -3.70 8.18
CA LEU A 354 35.82 -3.92 9.61
C LEU A 354 37.15 -4.41 10.17
N THR A 355 37.51 -3.95 11.36
CA THR A 355 38.63 -4.55 12.11
C THR A 355 38.27 -5.96 12.59
N ALA A 356 39.28 -6.76 12.96
CA ALA A 356 39.05 -8.12 13.46
C ALA A 356 38.13 -8.15 14.68
N LEU A 357 38.27 -7.18 15.60
CA LEU A 357 37.42 -7.08 16.79
C LEU A 357 35.98 -6.68 16.42
N GLU A 358 35.80 -5.66 15.57
CA GLU A 358 34.47 -5.25 15.12
C GLU A 358 33.74 -6.37 14.37
N TYR A 359 34.47 -7.10 13.51
CA TYR A 359 33.91 -8.24 12.80
C TYR A 359 33.51 -9.34 13.78
N PHE A 360 34.36 -9.69 14.75
CA PHE A 360 34.05 -10.66 15.81
C PHE A 360 32.80 -10.26 16.60
N LEU A 361 32.68 -9.01 17.02
CA LEU A 361 31.49 -8.50 17.72
C LEU A 361 30.23 -8.66 16.88
N SER A 362 30.31 -8.40 15.57
CA SER A 362 29.18 -8.56 14.65
C SER A 362 28.68 -10.00 14.52
N THR A 363 29.53 -11.00 14.81
CA THR A 363 29.15 -12.43 14.69
C THR A 363 28.11 -12.86 15.72
N HIS A 364 28.07 -12.24 16.90
CA HIS A 364 27.10 -12.59 17.95
C HIS A 364 25.67 -12.32 17.48
N GLY A 365 25.41 -11.11 16.98
CA GLY A 365 24.12 -10.73 16.42
C GLY A 365 23.75 -11.53 15.18
N ALA A 366 24.70 -11.74 14.27
CA ALA A 366 24.44 -12.50 13.04
C ALA A 366 24.08 -13.97 13.32
N ARG A 367 24.83 -14.64 14.19
CA ARG A 367 24.58 -16.04 14.55
C ARG A 367 23.26 -16.20 15.31
N LYS A 368 22.98 -15.30 16.26
CA LYS A 368 21.70 -15.30 16.98
C LYS A 368 20.53 -15.10 16.02
N GLY A 369 20.60 -14.14 15.10
CA GLY A 369 19.54 -13.90 14.13
C GLY A 369 19.24 -15.12 13.23
N LEU A 370 20.29 -15.81 12.75
CA LEU A 370 20.14 -17.04 11.98
C LEU A 370 19.53 -18.18 12.82
N ALA A 371 19.99 -18.36 14.05
CA ALA A 371 19.46 -19.39 14.96
C ALA A 371 18.00 -19.11 15.35
N ASP A 372 17.67 -17.87 15.70
CA ASP A 372 16.32 -17.45 16.08
C ASP A 372 15.35 -17.61 14.91
N THR A 373 15.78 -17.29 13.67
CA THR A 373 14.94 -17.49 12.48
C THR A 373 14.62 -18.97 12.28
N ALA A 374 15.62 -19.85 12.40
CA ALA A 374 15.41 -21.29 12.27
C ALA A 374 14.52 -21.88 13.37
N LEU A 375 14.63 -21.38 14.61
CA LEU A 375 13.78 -21.81 15.73
C LEU A 375 12.34 -21.31 15.58
N ARG A 376 12.15 -20.03 15.25
CA ARG A 376 10.83 -19.42 15.11
C ARG A 376 9.97 -20.05 14.03
N THR A 377 10.57 -20.54 12.93
CA THR A 377 9.84 -21.26 11.88
C THR A 377 9.06 -22.46 12.42
N ALA A 378 9.61 -23.18 13.40
CA ALA A 378 8.92 -24.32 14.02
C ALA A 378 7.76 -23.87 14.92
N ASP A 379 7.94 -22.79 15.69
CA ASP A 379 6.93 -22.26 16.60
C ASP A 379 5.73 -21.68 15.85
N ALA A 380 5.97 -20.94 14.76
CA ALA A 380 4.94 -20.40 13.88
C ALA A 380 4.06 -21.51 13.27
N GLY A 381 4.70 -22.57 12.77
CA GLY A 381 4.00 -23.74 12.25
C GLY A 381 3.19 -24.47 13.33
N TYR A 382 3.73 -24.59 14.55
CA TYR A 382 3.02 -25.19 15.67
C TYR A 382 1.80 -24.36 16.11
N LEU A 383 1.94 -23.03 16.19
CA LEU A 383 0.83 -22.14 16.51
C LEU A 383 -0.27 -22.23 15.45
N THR A 384 0.09 -22.15 14.18
CA THR A 384 -0.86 -22.28 13.06
C THR A 384 -1.63 -23.59 13.14
N ARG A 385 -0.94 -24.71 13.39
CA ARG A 385 -1.58 -26.01 13.57
C ARG A 385 -2.58 -26.01 14.72
N ARG A 386 -2.22 -25.49 15.89
CA ARG A 386 -3.14 -25.43 17.04
C ARG A 386 -4.37 -24.56 16.76
N LEU A 387 -4.19 -23.45 16.04
CA LEU A 387 -5.31 -22.59 15.66
C LEU A 387 -6.24 -23.31 14.68
N VAL A 388 -5.69 -24.02 13.70
CA VAL A 388 -6.47 -24.83 12.75
C VAL A 388 -7.22 -25.95 13.49
N ASP A 389 -6.56 -26.69 14.38
CA ASP A 389 -7.17 -27.79 15.13
C ASP A 389 -8.39 -27.33 15.96
N VAL A 390 -8.39 -26.07 16.44
CA VAL A 390 -9.51 -25.49 17.21
C VAL A 390 -10.60 -24.92 16.30
N ALA A 391 -10.23 -24.34 15.16
CA ALA A 391 -11.14 -23.58 14.31
C ALA A 391 -11.64 -24.35 13.07
N GLN A 392 -11.17 -25.58 12.82
CA GLN A 392 -11.46 -26.33 11.59
C GLN A 392 -12.96 -26.50 11.30
N ASP A 393 -13.80 -26.64 12.33
CA ASP A 393 -15.24 -26.84 12.19
C ASP A 393 -16.02 -25.52 12.03
N VAL A 394 -15.34 -24.37 12.04
CA VAL A 394 -15.98 -23.06 11.87
C VAL A 394 -16.15 -22.74 10.38
N ILE A 395 -17.34 -23.03 9.87
CA ILE A 395 -17.75 -22.85 8.47
C ILE A 395 -18.97 -21.92 8.40
N ILE A 396 -19.13 -21.19 7.30
CA ILE A 396 -20.37 -20.44 7.05
C ILE A 396 -21.50 -21.39 6.65
N THR A 397 -22.51 -21.53 7.50
CA THR A 397 -23.59 -22.53 7.32
C THR A 397 -24.94 -21.92 6.95
N GLU A 398 -25.18 -20.65 7.27
CA GLU A 398 -26.44 -19.97 7.01
C GLU A 398 -26.25 -18.50 6.58
N ASN A 399 -27.28 -17.88 6.01
CA ASN A 399 -27.19 -16.49 5.57
C ASN A 399 -27.31 -15.49 6.73
N ASP A 400 -28.28 -15.68 7.62
CA ASP A 400 -28.52 -14.80 8.76
C ASP A 400 -29.07 -15.60 9.95
N CYS A 401 -28.44 -15.49 11.12
CA CYS A 401 -28.90 -16.09 12.37
C CYS A 401 -30.03 -15.27 13.04
N GLY A 402 -30.36 -14.08 12.53
CA GLY A 402 -31.41 -13.21 13.05
C GLY A 402 -31.10 -12.50 14.37
N THR A 403 -29.87 -12.63 14.89
CA THR A 403 -29.51 -12.05 16.20
C THR A 403 -29.56 -10.52 16.16
N ASN A 404 -29.93 -9.94 17.30
CA ASN A 404 -29.78 -8.51 17.58
C ASN A 404 -28.48 -8.22 18.35
N ALA A 405 -27.71 -9.25 18.72
CA ALA A 405 -26.50 -9.11 19.49
C ALA A 405 -25.30 -8.80 18.57
N GLY A 406 -24.46 -7.89 19.04
CA GLY A 406 -23.28 -7.39 18.37
C GLY A 406 -22.32 -6.75 19.37
N ILE A 407 -21.27 -6.16 18.83
CA ILE A 407 -20.25 -5.44 19.60
C ILE A 407 -20.23 -3.97 19.21
N TRP A 408 -19.86 -3.10 20.15
CA TRP A 408 -19.59 -1.71 19.87
C TRP A 408 -18.16 -1.57 19.36
N VAL A 409 -17.99 -0.93 18.21
CA VAL A 409 -16.69 -0.48 17.70
C VAL A 409 -16.66 1.03 17.87
N ASP A 410 -15.69 1.52 18.65
CA ASP A 410 -15.54 2.94 18.97
C ASP A 410 -14.24 3.53 18.42
N ASP A 411 -14.22 4.85 18.24
CA ASP A 411 -13.05 5.58 17.77
C ASP A 411 -11.91 5.56 18.81
N GLU A 412 -12.21 5.65 20.10
CA GLU A 412 -11.20 5.67 21.18
C GLU A 412 -10.40 4.36 21.26
N GLY A 413 -11.06 3.20 21.19
CA GLY A 413 -10.39 1.91 21.14
C GLY A 413 -9.60 1.70 19.85
N SER A 414 -10.06 2.29 18.75
CA SER A 414 -9.35 2.24 17.46
C SER A 414 -8.02 3.03 17.52
N ARG A 415 -8.03 4.23 18.12
CA ARG A 415 -6.80 5.01 18.38
C ARG A 415 -5.83 4.27 19.31
N GLY A 416 -6.35 3.53 20.30
CA GLY A 416 -5.53 2.67 21.16
C GLY A 416 -4.78 1.57 20.41
N MET A 417 -5.31 1.14 19.26
CA MET A 417 -4.69 0.15 18.36
C MET A 417 -3.99 0.78 17.15
N ASN A 418 -3.89 2.11 17.10
CA ASN A 418 -3.28 2.85 15.98
C ASN A 418 -3.97 2.65 14.62
N GLU A 419 -5.27 2.32 14.64
CA GLU A 419 -6.12 2.12 13.46
C GLU A 419 -7.21 3.19 13.38
N LYS A 420 -7.70 3.47 12.17
CA LYS A 420 -8.86 4.37 12.00
C LYS A 420 -10.16 3.62 12.25
N LEU A 421 -11.19 4.34 12.71
CA LEU A 421 -12.53 3.78 12.85
C LEU A 421 -13.04 3.21 11.50
N THR A 422 -12.75 3.88 10.39
CA THR A 422 -13.12 3.43 9.04
C THR A 422 -12.55 2.05 8.73
N GLU A 423 -11.24 1.85 8.90
CA GLU A 423 -10.52 0.60 8.63
C GLU A 423 -11.13 -0.59 9.40
N ARG A 424 -11.65 -0.36 10.61
CA ARG A 424 -12.26 -1.41 11.43
C ARG A 424 -13.71 -1.73 11.09
N LEU A 425 -14.41 -0.81 10.43
CA LEU A 425 -15.82 -0.95 10.07
C LEU A 425 -16.02 -1.55 8.67
N VAL A 426 -15.10 -1.27 7.73
CA VAL A 426 -15.18 -1.75 6.34
C VAL A 426 -15.36 -3.26 6.30
N GLY A 427 -16.36 -3.71 5.55
CA GLY A 427 -16.70 -5.12 5.36
C GLY A 427 -17.48 -5.75 6.51
N ARG A 428 -17.76 -5.04 7.60
CA ARG A 428 -18.64 -5.53 8.68
C ARG A 428 -20.10 -5.18 8.38
N VAL A 429 -21.01 -5.93 9.01
CA VAL A 429 -22.45 -5.70 8.90
C VAL A 429 -22.96 -4.93 10.11
N ALA A 430 -23.76 -3.90 9.86
CA ALA A 430 -24.35 -3.07 10.90
C ALA A 430 -25.39 -3.87 11.73
N GLY A 431 -25.20 -3.92 13.05
CA GLY A 431 -26.13 -4.54 13.99
C GLY A 431 -27.33 -3.65 14.32
N ALA A 432 -27.17 -2.33 14.18
CA ALA A 432 -28.23 -1.34 14.32
C ALA A 432 -28.06 -0.26 13.23
N ALA A 433 -29.15 0.43 12.90
CA ALA A 433 -29.09 1.53 11.94
C ALA A 433 -28.17 2.64 12.45
N VAL A 434 -27.29 3.15 11.58
CA VAL A 434 -26.39 4.26 11.87
C VAL A 434 -27.03 5.54 11.33
N ILE A 435 -27.25 6.50 12.23
CA ILE A 435 -27.96 7.74 11.93
C ILE A 435 -26.97 8.89 12.06
N ASP A 436 -26.99 9.81 11.11
CA ASP A 436 -26.25 11.06 11.19
C ASP A 436 -26.82 11.94 12.33
N PRO A 437 -26.01 12.29 13.35
CA PRO A 437 -26.46 13.14 14.45
C PRO A 437 -26.90 14.55 14.03
N GLN A 438 -26.40 15.05 12.89
CA GLN A 438 -26.63 16.42 12.44
C GLN A 438 -27.89 16.54 11.57
N THR A 439 -28.09 15.60 10.65
CA THR A 439 -29.20 15.62 9.68
C THR A 439 -30.38 14.74 10.10
N GLY A 440 -30.14 13.72 10.93
CA GLY A 440 -31.14 12.72 11.30
C GLY A 440 -31.40 11.68 10.19
N GLU A 441 -30.63 11.71 9.10
CA GLU A 441 -30.74 10.73 8.01
C GLU A 441 -30.04 9.41 8.37
N VAL A 442 -30.58 8.29 7.88
CA VAL A 442 -30.00 6.96 8.07
C VAL A 442 -28.87 6.80 7.05
N ILE A 443 -27.63 6.68 7.55
CA ILE A 443 -26.44 6.46 6.71
C ILE A 443 -26.37 4.98 6.30
N VAL A 444 -26.57 4.09 7.26
CA VAL A 444 -26.49 2.63 7.06
C VAL A 444 -27.66 1.96 7.74
N GLU A 445 -28.40 1.14 7.01
CA GLU A 445 -29.49 0.35 7.57
C GLU A 445 -28.98 -0.84 8.38
N ARG A 446 -29.83 -1.36 9.27
CA ARG A 446 -29.51 -2.61 9.96
C ARG A 446 -29.35 -3.74 8.94
N ASN A 447 -28.38 -4.63 9.16
CA ASN A 447 -28.02 -5.75 8.29
C ASN A 447 -27.42 -5.34 6.92
N GLN A 448 -27.11 -4.06 6.72
CA GLN A 448 -26.32 -3.61 5.59
C GLN A 448 -24.82 -3.80 5.88
N MET A 449 -24.09 -4.32 4.89
CA MET A 449 -22.63 -4.38 4.93
C MET A 449 -22.08 -2.99 4.64
N MET A 450 -21.15 -2.50 5.46
CA MET A 450 -20.54 -1.20 5.30
C MET A 450 -19.37 -1.30 4.31
N GLU A 451 -19.40 -0.53 3.22
CA GLU A 451 -18.25 -0.32 2.35
C GLU A 451 -17.50 0.95 2.78
N GLU A 452 -16.46 1.32 2.03
CA GLU A 452 -15.59 2.45 2.36
C GLU A 452 -16.34 3.79 2.36
N ASP A 453 -17.26 3.99 1.41
CA ASP A 453 -18.01 5.24 1.32
C ASP A 453 -18.95 5.46 2.51
N GLU A 454 -19.67 4.41 2.93
CA GLU A 454 -20.51 4.52 4.11
C GLU A 454 -19.66 4.74 5.37
N CYS A 455 -18.49 4.10 5.47
CA CYS A 455 -17.57 4.33 6.58
C CYS A 455 -17.03 5.78 6.62
N ASP A 456 -16.74 6.35 5.46
CA ASP A 456 -16.31 7.74 5.33
C ASP A 456 -17.44 8.70 5.72
N LEU A 457 -18.67 8.45 5.29
CA LEU A 457 -19.86 9.21 5.71
C LEU A 457 -20.08 9.15 7.22
N ILE A 458 -19.94 7.97 7.84
CA ILE A 458 -20.04 7.78 9.30
C ILE A 458 -19.01 8.64 10.02
N THR A 459 -17.78 8.69 9.51
CA THR A 459 -16.68 9.46 10.09
C THR A 459 -16.90 10.96 9.93
N GLN A 460 -17.37 11.40 8.75
CA GLN A 460 -17.70 12.80 8.46
C GLN A 460 -18.88 13.31 9.30
N ALA A 461 -19.88 12.46 9.53
CA ALA A 461 -21.02 12.75 10.42
C ALA A 461 -20.60 12.86 11.91
N GLY A 462 -19.37 12.45 12.25
CA GLY A 462 -18.84 12.53 13.61
C GLY A 462 -19.38 11.43 14.54
N VAL A 463 -19.83 10.30 13.98
CA VAL A 463 -20.32 9.17 14.77
C VAL A 463 -19.15 8.48 15.48
N LYS A 464 -19.17 8.48 16.82
CA LYS A 464 -18.05 7.97 17.63
C LYS A 464 -18.04 6.46 17.86
N ARG A 465 -19.20 5.81 17.73
CA ARG A 465 -19.35 4.37 17.96
C ARG A 465 -20.42 3.80 17.05
N VAL A 466 -20.15 2.62 16.51
CA VAL A 466 -21.06 1.89 15.62
C VAL A 466 -21.29 0.50 16.20
N TYR A 467 -22.54 0.05 16.18
CA TYR A 467 -22.90 -1.29 16.63
C TYR A 467 -22.84 -2.26 15.45
N VAL A 468 -21.93 -3.23 15.51
CA VAL A 468 -21.66 -4.18 14.42
C VAL A 468 -21.95 -5.60 14.85
N ARG A 469 -22.38 -6.43 13.90
CA ARG A 469 -22.50 -7.87 14.13
C ARG A 469 -21.10 -8.48 14.25
N SER A 470 -20.98 -9.51 15.08
CA SER A 470 -19.70 -10.18 15.35
C SER A 470 -19.86 -11.68 15.35
N PRO A 471 -18.85 -12.45 14.91
CA PRO A 471 -18.85 -13.91 15.03
C PRO A 471 -19.01 -14.38 16.48
N LEU A 472 -18.53 -13.59 17.46
CA LEU A 472 -18.62 -13.91 18.88
C LEU A 472 -20.05 -13.87 19.44
N THR A 473 -20.95 -13.14 18.78
CA THR A 473 -22.35 -12.98 19.20
C THR A 473 -23.32 -13.68 18.25
N CYS A 474 -22.81 -14.55 17.37
CA CYS A 474 -23.62 -15.30 16.43
C CYS A 474 -24.44 -16.37 17.15
N GLU A 475 -25.72 -16.50 16.80
CA GLU A 475 -26.64 -17.48 17.41
C GLU A 475 -26.77 -18.78 16.60
N THR A 476 -26.01 -18.90 15.51
CA THR A 476 -25.89 -20.13 14.72
C THR A 476 -25.36 -21.27 15.60
N ARG A 477 -26.04 -22.42 15.61
CA ARG A 477 -25.65 -23.55 16.47
C ARG A 477 -24.38 -24.27 16.01
N VAL A 478 -24.19 -24.39 14.70
CA VAL A 478 -23.04 -25.07 14.09
C VAL A 478 -22.53 -24.19 12.97
N GLY A 479 -21.31 -23.67 13.12
CA GLY A 479 -20.72 -22.70 12.20
C GLY A 479 -21.14 -21.27 12.49
N LEU A 480 -21.13 -20.43 11.46
CA LEU A 480 -21.44 -19.00 11.52
C LEU A 480 -22.40 -18.60 10.39
N CYS A 481 -23.13 -17.51 10.59
CA CYS A 481 -23.90 -16.91 9.52
C CYS A 481 -23.09 -15.88 8.72
N LYS A 482 -23.43 -15.69 7.43
CA LYS A 482 -22.80 -14.68 6.56
C LYS A 482 -22.82 -13.28 7.18
N ALA A 483 -23.97 -12.89 7.74
CA ALA A 483 -24.17 -11.55 8.28
C ALA A 483 -23.33 -11.25 9.54
N CYS A 484 -23.05 -12.23 10.39
CA CYS A 484 -22.18 -12.02 11.55
C CYS A 484 -20.69 -12.04 11.22
N TYR A 485 -20.31 -12.68 10.10
CA TYR A 485 -18.93 -12.70 9.61
C TYR A 485 -18.59 -11.43 8.83
N GLY A 486 -19.40 -11.10 7.81
CA GLY A 486 -19.19 -9.96 6.91
C GLY A 486 -18.47 -10.35 5.62
N ARG A 487 -17.57 -9.47 5.19
CA ARG A 487 -16.86 -9.56 3.91
C ARG A 487 -15.76 -10.62 3.92
N ASP A 488 -15.69 -11.41 2.85
CA ASP A 488 -14.52 -12.21 2.51
C ASP A 488 -13.43 -11.26 1.97
N LEU A 489 -12.40 -11.05 2.78
CA LEU A 489 -11.29 -10.14 2.45
C LEU A 489 -10.47 -10.62 1.25
N GLY A 490 -10.43 -11.92 0.97
CA GLY A 490 -9.70 -12.45 -0.19
C GLY A 490 -10.38 -12.18 -1.54
N ARG A 491 -11.70 -11.96 -1.53
CA ARG A 491 -12.51 -11.73 -2.74
C ARG A 491 -13.22 -10.38 -2.78
N GLY A 492 -13.19 -9.64 -1.69
CA GLY A 492 -13.80 -8.33 -1.59
C GLY A 492 -15.33 -8.33 -1.69
N ARG A 493 -16.02 -9.44 -1.42
CA ARG A 493 -17.50 -9.54 -1.42
C ARG A 493 -18.00 -10.20 -0.13
N LEU A 494 -19.30 -10.20 0.13
CA LEU A 494 -19.86 -10.92 1.28
C LEU A 494 -19.47 -12.40 1.22
N VAL A 495 -19.14 -13.00 2.37
CA VAL A 495 -18.71 -14.39 2.44
C VAL A 495 -19.76 -15.35 1.89
N GLU A 496 -19.30 -16.41 1.20
CA GLU A 496 -20.19 -17.42 0.63
C GLU A 496 -20.50 -18.56 1.59
N GLN A 497 -21.64 -19.22 1.36
CA GLN A 497 -22.04 -20.35 2.18
C GLN A 497 -21.14 -21.55 1.86
N GLY A 498 -20.66 -22.23 2.90
CA GLY A 498 -19.70 -23.33 2.80
C GLY A 498 -18.24 -22.91 2.89
N GLU A 499 -17.93 -21.61 3.01
CA GLU A 499 -16.54 -21.13 3.15
C GLU A 499 -15.98 -21.51 4.54
N ALA A 500 -14.80 -22.12 4.56
CA ALA A 500 -14.13 -22.62 5.78
C ALA A 500 -13.35 -21.50 6.50
N VAL A 501 -14.08 -20.51 7.00
CA VAL A 501 -13.53 -19.28 7.59
C VAL A 501 -12.62 -19.52 8.80
N GLY A 502 -12.82 -20.60 9.54
CA GLY A 502 -11.95 -20.95 10.68
C GLY A 502 -10.52 -21.31 10.27
N ILE A 503 -10.36 -22.05 9.18
CA ILE A 503 -9.03 -22.39 8.63
C ILE A 503 -8.35 -21.13 8.09
N ILE A 504 -9.09 -20.30 7.36
CA ILE A 504 -8.58 -19.04 6.81
C ILE A 504 -8.12 -18.12 7.95
N ALA A 505 -8.91 -17.98 9.01
CA ALA A 505 -8.56 -17.17 10.18
C ALA A 505 -7.31 -17.71 10.89
N ALA A 506 -7.24 -19.03 11.11
CA ALA A 506 -6.09 -19.66 11.75
C ALA A 506 -4.78 -19.46 10.96
N GLN A 507 -4.83 -19.64 9.64
CA GLN A 507 -3.69 -19.40 8.75
C GLN A 507 -3.31 -17.92 8.70
N SER A 508 -4.29 -17.03 8.67
CA SER A 508 -4.06 -15.57 8.61
C SER A 508 -3.42 -15.03 9.89
N ILE A 509 -3.64 -15.67 11.04
CA ILE A 509 -2.98 -15.34 12.32
C ILE A 509 -1.60 -15.99 12.41
N GLY A 510 -1.47 -17.23 11.92
CA GLY A 510 -0.26 -18.02 12.06
C GLY A 510 0.84 -17.73 11.06
N GLU A 511 0.51 -17.32 9.83
CA GLU A 511 1.49 -17.03 8.76
C GLU A 511 2.38 -15.80 9.04
N PRO A 512 1.89 -14.71 9.67
CA PRO A 512 2.74 -13.57 10.03
C PRO A 512 3.62 -13.78 11.27
N GLY A 513 3.33 -14.78 12.10
CA GLY A 513 4.05 -15.08 13.35
C GLY A 513 5.33 -15.86 13.09
#